data_AF-A0A959EZW5-F1
#
_entry.id   AF-A0A959EZW5-F1
#
_cell.length_a   1.000
_cell.length_b   1.000
_cell.length_c   1.000
_cell.angle_alpha   90.00
_cell.angle_beta   90.00
_cell.angle_gamma   90.00
#
_symmetry.space_group_name_H-M   'P 1'
#
loop_
_entity.id
_entity.type
_entity.pdbx_description
1 polymer ?
#
loop_
_entity_poly.entity_id
_entity_poly.type
_entity_poly.pdbx_seq_one_letter_code
_entity_poly.pdbx_strand_id
1 'polypeptide(L)'
;MQKSFFSDKIDLNIELDPSTSFPLYSEQEKILELVMNYLPLPYSISEFGCGKKCSLIIKKLIDLGIPAYALERGMIIERDLSPEALRQTNPQKRPHALTVENVLYHHLDLDDEMLRALLKEAGITVNAQRKVIRTGSYRVSNGKTNQFVQARSHIFTLVYFWDPKAEEVKQLVIDPTLDRDEFFHLSQLRKYLQSSESLIFTAPLLGEFRLDEAFLTEAQYKSFRRLTGHEHLSELSPEDHRSFVRRLTGAAEDGIGDPQTWTYANNLPPRNKELYSFLKIQTGAGNPFSAWVHEIIEARVNLQEERILPLIARIRQKEQEINLRQLIRMDARWAEEKLKPLKRLVNVLSTSISTRELADRLRNDERLYEHIQHKRGLNLLYGFSFRLRERIETLARISRNEQGEIDAAALNPRYIQATIECIK
;
A
#
# COMPACT_ATOMS: atom_id res chain seq x y z
N MET A 1 43.94 -17.05 3.85
CA MET A 1 42.98 -16.82 2.76
C MET A 1 41.71 -16.23 3.39
N GLN A 2 41.64 -14.90 3.52
CA GLN A 2 40.50 -14.21 4.10
C GLN A 2 39.33 -14.30 3.11
N LYS A 3 38.28 -15.05 3.47
CA LYS A 3 37.01 -14.96 2.77
C LYS A 3 36.44 -13.57 3.07
N SER A 4 36.16 -12.82 2.02
CA SER A 4 35.39 -11.58 2.09
C SER A 4 34.00 -11.90 2.65
N PHE A 5 33.73 -11.50 3.89
CA PHE A 5 32.45 -11.73 4.59
C PHE A 5 31.40 -10.64 4.31
N PHE A 6 31.68 -9.70 3.40
CA PHE A 6 30.74 -8.68 2.93
C PHE A 6 30.38 -8.95 1.46
N SER A 7 29.54 -9.95 1.22
CA SER A 7 29.16 -10.38 -0.14
C SER A 7 27.70 -10.19 -0.49
N ASP A 8 26.87 -9.58 0.36
CA ASP A 8 25.49 -9.27 -0.03
C ASP A 8 25.33 -7.75 -0.12
N LYS A 9 25.95 -7.16 -1.14
CA LYS A 9 25.44 -5.87 -1.63
C LYS A 9 24.01 -6.14 -2.06
N ILE A 10 23.05 -5.48 -1.43
CA ILE A 10 21.67 -5.46 -1.93
C ILE A 10 21.75 -4.95 -3.36
N ASP A 11 21.61 -5.85 -4.32
CA ASP A 11 21.50 -5.49 -5.72
C ASP A 11 20.17 -4.75 -5.88
N LEU A 12 20.26 -3.49 -6.32
CA LEU A 12 19.11 -2.61 -6.47
C LEU A 12 18.42 -2.80 -7.82
N ASN A 13 19.02 -3.56 -8.74
CA ASN A 13 18.48 -3.77 -10.07
C ASN A 13 17.41 -4.86 -10.03
N ILE A 14 16.18 -4.54 -10.45
CA ILE A 14 15.14 -5.54 -10.65
C ILE A 14 15.25 -6.06 -12.08
N GLU A 15 15.33 -7.38 -12.25
CA GLU A 15 15.30 -7.98 -13.59
C GLU A 15 13.90 -7.88 -14.20
N LEU A 16 13.86 -7.47 -15.47
CA LEU A 16 12.62 -7.26 -16.23
C LEU A 16 12.61 -8.17 -17.46
N ASP A 17 11.43 -8.63 -17.84
CA ASP A 17 11.19 -9.30 -19.13
C ASP A 17 11.55 -8.33 -20.27
N PRO A 18 12.41 -8.71 -21.22
CA PRO A 18 12.91 -7.80 -22.26
C PRO A 18 11.80 -7.33 -23.20
N SER A 19 10.75 -8.11 -23.40
CA SER A 19 9.69 -7.81 -24.36
C SER A 19 8.65 -6.86 -23.74
N THR A 20 8.16 -7.17 -22.54
CA THR A 20 7.08 -6.43 -21.86
C THR A 20 7.57 -5.41 -20.84
N SER A 21 8.84 -5.50 -20.42
CA SER A 21 9.41 -4.78 -19.27
C SER A 21 8.71 -5.06 -17.92
N PHE A 22 7.87 -6.09 -17.82
CA PHE A 22 7.34 -6.53 -16.53
C PHE A 22 8.47 -7.11 -15.67
N PRO A 23 8.46 -6.91 -14.34
CA PRO A 23 9.38 -7.61 -13.46
C PRO A 23 9.23 -9.13 -13.61
N LEU A 24 10.35 -9.85 -13.55
CA LEU A 24 10.31 -11.31 -13.54
C LEU A 24 9.71 -11.82 -12.23
N TYR A 25 8.92 -12.88 -12.29
CA TYR A 25 8.27 -13.47 -11.11
C TYR A 25 9.29 -13.90 -10.03
N SER A 26 10.50 -14.29 -10.43
CA SER A 26 11.61 -14.59 -9.50
C SER A 26 12.06 -13.40 -8.65
N GLU A 27 11.77 -12.16 -9.06
CA GLU A 27 12.18 -10.94 -8.35
C GLU A 27 11.22 -10.54 -7.22
N GLN A 28 10.10 -11.25 -7.02
CA GLN A 28 9.06 -10.87 -6.05
C GLN A 28 9.61 -10.68 -4.62
N GLU A 29 10.46 -11.60 -4.13
CA GLU A 29 11.01 -11.52 -2.77
C GLU A 29 11.96 -10.34 -2.62
N LYS A 30 12.78 -10.08 -3.65
CA LYS A 30 13.71 -8.95 -3.70
C LYS A 30 12.96 -7.62 -3.71
N ILE A 31 11.91 -7.50 -4.52
CA ILE A 31 11.06 -6.30 -4.57
C ILE A 31 10.38 -6.08 -3.22
N LEU A 32 9.86 -7.13 -2.57
CA LEU A 32 9.24 -7.01 -1.25
C LEU A 32 10.25 -6.57 -0.19
N GLU A 33 11.49 -7.07 -0.24
CA GLU A 33 12.55 -6.65 0.67
C GLU A 33 12.91 -5.18 0.48
N LEU A 34 13.08 -4.72 -0.76
CA LEU A 34 13.35 -3.31 -1.09
C LEU A 34 12.17 -2.40 -0.73
N VAL A 35 10.97 -2.89 -1.03
CA VAL A 35 9.68 -2.69 -0.37
C VAL A 35 9.73 -2.14 1.05
N MET A 36 9.92 -3.12 1.93
CA MET A 36 9.87 -3.08 3.39
C MET A 36 11.06 -2.37 4.00
N ASN A 37 12.19 -2.35 3.28
CA ASN A 37 13.29 -1.50 3.62
C ASN A 37 12.87 -0.04 3.39
N TYR A 38 12.50 0.35 2.16
CA TYR A 38 12.36 1.77 1.82
C TYR A 38 11.18 2.48 2.45
N LEU A 39 10.15 1.75 2.83
CA LEU A 39 8.94 2.36 3.33
C LEU A 39 8.97 2.30 4.86
N PRO A 40 9.36 3.40 5.54
CA PRO A 40 9.52 3.46 6.99
C PRO A 40 8.16 3.52 7.73
N LEU A 41 7.25 2.64 7.34
CA LEU A 41 6.03 2.19 8.02
C LEU A 41 4.92 3.23 8.24
N PRO A 42 3.77 2.89 7.65
CA PRO A 42 2.58 2.70 8.46
C PRO A 42 1.96 1.30 8.23
N TYR A 43 2.75 0.31 7.81
CA TYR A 43 2.20 -1.00 7.44
C TYR A 43 1.60 -1.79 8.59
N SER A 44 2.11 -1.62 9.82
CA SER A 44 1.53 -2.30 10.98
C SER A 44 0.15 -1.78 11.40
N ILE A 45 -0.21 -0.55 11.04
CA ILE A 45 -1.48 0.06 11.47
C ILE A 45 -2.47 -0.03 10.33
N SER A 46 -3.22 -1.14 10.26
CA SER A 46 -4.21 -1.37 9.21
C SER A 46 -5.39 -0.39 9.23
N GLU A 47 -5.72 0.22 10.38
CA GLU A 47 -6.88 1.10 10.55
C GLU A 47 -6.92 2.34 9.64
N PHE A 48 -5.76 2.84 9.19
CA PHE A 48 -5.69 4.12 8.50
C PHE A 48 -4.72 4.14 7.32
N GLY A 49 -5.07 4.97 6.35
CA GLY A 49 -4.13 5.43 5.33
C GLY A 49 -3.78 4.42 4.25
N CYS A 50 -4.60 3.39 4.01
CA CYS A 50 -4.40 2.40 2.94
C CYS A 50 -4.06 3.05 1.59
N GLY A 51 -4.88 4.00 1.11
CA GLY A 51 -4.61 4.71 -0.16
C GLY A 51 -3.30 5.52 -0.16
N LYS A 52 -2.89 6.05 1.00
CA LYS A 52 -1.61 6.78 1.16
C LYS A 52 -0.41 5.82 1.13
N LYS A 53 -0.53 4.67 1.79
CA LYS A 53 0.48 3.60 1.76
C LYS A 53 0.67 3.07 0.34
N CYS A 54 -0.43 2.83 -0.37
CA CYS A 54 -0.43 2.46 -1.77
C CYS A 54 0.33 3.50 -2.63
N SER A 55 0.10 4.80 -2.44
CA SER A 55 0.88 5.84 -3.14
C SER A 55 2.39 5.77 -2.87
N LEU A 56 2.80 5.48 -1.62
CA LEU A 56 4.21 5.34 -1.26
C LEU A 56 4.83 4.08 -1.89
N ILE A 57 4.12 2.94 -1.85
CA ILE A 57 4.54 1.69 -2.51
C ILE A 57 4.73 1.93 -4.01
N ILE A 58 3.72 2.48 -4.69
CA ILE A 58 3.77 2.73 -6.14
C ILE A 58 4.97 3.62 -6.51
N LYS A 59 5.20 4.72 -5.77
CA LYS A 59 6.38 5.55 -6.00
C LYS A 59 7.67 4.73 -5.88
N LYS A 60 7.79 3.91 -4.85
CA LYS A 60 8.99 3.09 -4.63
C LYS A 60 9.18 2.08 -5.75
N LEU A 61 8.13 1.39 -6.20
CA LEU A 61 8.22 0.45 -7.32
C LEU A 61 8.71 1.14 -8.60
N ILE A 62 8.21 2.35 -8.89
CA ILE A 62 8.68 3.15 -10.02
C ILE A 62 10.14 3.60 -9.85
N ASP A 63 10.55 3.98 -8.64
CA ASP A 63 11.95 4.33 -8.36
C ASP A 63 12.90 3.11 -8.47
N LEU A 64 12.37 1.89 -8.35
CA LEU A 64 13.10 0.63 -8.62
C LEU A 64 13.13 0.26 -10.11
N GLY A 65 12.55 1.08 -10.98
CA GLY A 65 12.54 0.85 -12.43
C GLY A 65 11.36 0.04 -12.95
N ILE A 66 10.43 -0.37 -12.08
CA ILE A 66 9.20 -1.06 -12.52
C ILE A 66 8.34 -0.05 -13.30
N PRO A 67 7.94 -0.35 -14.54
CA PRO A 67 7.17 0.59 -15.34
C PRO A 67 5.77 0.82 -14.75
N ALA A 68 5.23 2.02 -14.91
CA ALA A 68 3.99 2.41 -14.27
C ALA A 68 2.77 1.62 -14.77
N TYR A 69 2.80 1.16 -16.03
CA TYR A 69 1.77 0.28 -16.60
C TYR A 69 1.82 -1.17 -16.11
N ALA A 70 2.89 -1.59 -15.42
CA ALA A 70 2.93 -2.87 -14.70
C ALA A 70 2.29 -2.78 -13.31
N LEU A 71 1.79 -1.59 -12.94
CA LEU A 71 1.26 -1.31 -11.62
C LEU A 71 -0.21 -0.91 -11.71
N GLU A 72 -0.98 -1.40 -10.75
CA GLU A 72 -2.37 -1.05 -10.59
C GLU A 72 -2.69 -0.68 -9.14
N ARG A 73 -3.78 0.06 -8.98
CA ARG A 73 -4.43 0.23 -7.69
C ARG A 73 -5.62 -0.71 -7.62
N GLY A 74 -5.76 -1.39 -6.50
CA GLY A 74 -6.95 -2.16 -6.19
C GLY A 74 -7.71 -1.55 -5.03
N MET A 75 -9.02 -1.79 -5.03
CA MET A 75 -9.92 -1.44 -3.93
C MET A 75 -10.83 -2.61 -3.63
N ILE A 76 -10.96 -2.96 -2.35
CA ILE A 76 -11.95 -3.91 -1.89
C ILE A 76 -12.94 -3.19 -0.99
N ILE A 77 -14.25 -3.35 -1.23
CA ILE A 77 -15.32 -2.64 -0.51
C ILE A 77 -16.32 -3.62 0.11
N GLU A 78 -16.95 -3.19 1.20
CA GLU A 78 -18.04 -3.93 1.83
C GLU A 78 -19.22 -4.14 0.86
N ARG A 79 -19.90 -5.28 1.00
CA ARG A 79 -21.05 -5.62 0.16
C ARG A 79 -22.19 -4.62 0.30
N ASP A 80 -22.49 -4.18 1.52
CA ASP A 80 -23.63 -3.31 1.83
C ASP A 80 -23.14 -1.91 2.20
N LEU A 81 -23.45 -0.95 1.32
CA LEU A 81 -23.12 0.47 1.46
C LEU A 81 -24.40 1.32 1.52
N SER A 82 -25.54 0.72 1.87
CA SER A 82 -26.79 1.43 2.10
C SER A 82 -26.67 2.48 3.21
N PRO A 83 -27.46 3.57 3.17
CA PRO A 83 -27.46 4.58 4.22
C PRO A 83 -27.69 4.02 5.63
N GLU A 84 -28.45 2.93 5.75
CA GLU A 84 -28.67 2.19 7.00
C GLU A 84 -27.39 1.50 7.47
N ALA A 85 -26.72 0.76 6.59
CA ALA A 85 -25.46 0.08 6.90
C ALA A 85 -24.34 1.06 7.25
N LEU A 86 -24.27 2.20 6.57
CA LEU A 86 -23.27 3.23 6.82
C LEU A 86 -23.40 3.85 8.22
N ARG A 87 -24.61 3.91 8.79
CA ARG A 87 -24.86 4.38 10.16
C ARG A 87 -24.47 3.36 11.23
N GLN A 88 -24.26 2.08 10.86
CA GLN A 88 -23.88 1.04 11.79
C GLN A 88 -22.37 0.99 12.02
N THR A 89 -21.93 1.08 13.27
CA THR A 89 -20.50 0.96 13.64
C THR A 89 -20.18 -0.38 14.33
N ASN A 90 -21.19 -1.09 14.82
CA ASN A 90 -21.01 -2.39 15.45
C ASN A 90 -20.72 -3.47 14.39
N PRO A 91 -19.59 -4.20 14.46
CA PRO A 91 -19.26 -5.27 13.53
C PRO A 91 -20.28 -6.41 13.53
N GLN A 92 -20.85 -6.74 14.69
CA GLN A 92 -21.81 -7.85 14.82
C GLN A 92 -23.12 -7.59 14.07
N LYS A 93 -23.38 -6.33 13.73
CA LYS A 93 -24.54 -5.89 12.94
C LYS A 93 -24.16 -5.58 11.49
N ARG A 94 -22.94 -5.92 11.07
CA ARG A 94 -22.37 -5.71 9.73
C ARG A 94 -21.76 -7.01 9.24
N PRO A 95 -22.57 -7.94 8.69
CA PRO A 95 -22.15 -9.31 8.40
C PRO A 95 -21.02 -9.42 7.36
N HIS A 96 -20.77 -8.37 6.58
CA HIS A 96 -19.70 -8.32 5.57
C HIS A 96 -18.69 -7.19 5.85
N ALA A 97 -18.55 -6.78 7.12
CA ALA A 97 -17.57 -5.78 7.51
C ALA A 97 -16.17 -6.19 7.09
N LEU A 98 -15.40 -5.26 6.52
CA LEU A 98 -13.97 -5.48 6.33
C LEU A 98 -13.29 -5.40 7.69
N THR A 99 -12.67 -6.51 8.09
CA THR A 99 -11.95 -6.61 9.35
C THR A 99 -10.65 -7.36 9.17
N VAL A 100 -9.61 -6.95 9.89
CA VAL A 100 -8.30 -7.59 9.81
C VAL A 100 -7.75 -7.77 11.21
N GLU A 101 -6.94 -8.81 11.40
CA GLU A 101 -6.21 -8.98 12.64
C GLU A 101 -5.31 -7.77 12.90
N ASN A 102 -5.35 -7.27 14.13
CA ASN A 102 -4.47 -6.21 14.56
C ASN A 102 -3.16 -6.84 15.01
N VAL A 103 -2.18 -6.85 14.11
CA VAL A 103 -0.82 -7.32 14.39
C VAL A 103 -0.18 -6.67 15.61
N LEU A 104 -0.62 -5.48 16.02
CA LEU A 104 -0.11 -4.80 17.21
C LEU A 104 -0.73 -5.32 18.52
N TYR A 105 -1.87 -6.04 18.48
CA TYR A 105 -2.62 -6.42 19.67
C TYR A 105 -1.82 -7.29 20.64
N HIS A 106 -1.06 -8.26 20.12
CA HIS A 106 -0.26 -9.17 20.94
C HIS A 106 1.07 -8.57 21.41
N HIS A 107 1.49 -7.46 20.81
CA HIS A 107 2.79 -6.83 21.09
C HIS A 107 2.67 -5.53 21.90
N LEU A 108 1.45 -4.98 22.04
CA LEU A 108 1.20 -3.74 22.75
C LEU A 108 0.50 -3.99 24.08
N ASP A 109 1.29 -3.93 25.15
CA ASP A 109 0.75 -3.69 26.48
C ASP A 109 0.79 -2.19 26.78
N LEU A 110 -0.38 -1.54 26.72
CA LEU A 110 -0.52 -0.12 27.02
C LEU A 110 -0.41 0.18 28.52
N ASP A 111 -0.37 -0.86 29.36
CA ASP A 111 -0.12 -0.71 30.78
C ASP A 111 1.39 -0.73 31.13
N ASP A 112 2.26 -1.11 30.21
CA ASP A 112 3.71 -1.10 30.44
C ASP A 112 4.28 0.32 30.61
N GLU A 113 5.00 0.54 31.71
CA GLU A 113 5.52 1.87 32.09
C GLU A 113 6.57 2.40 31.12
N MET A 114 7.45 1.54 30.59
CA MET A 114 8.49 1.92 29.64
C MET A 114 7.87 2.41 28.33
N LEU A 115 6.90 1.68 27.79
CA LEU A 115 6.18 2.08 26.59
C LEU A 115 5.41 3.39 26.81
N ARG A 116 4.77 3.56 27.96
CA ARG A 116 4.09 4.83 28.31
C ARG A 116 5.06 6.00 28.38
N ALA A 117 6.25 5.80 28.96
CA ALA A 117 7.30 6.82 29.01
C ALA A 117 7.76 7.22 27.59
N LEU A 118 8.09 6.24 26.74
CA LEU A 118 8.51 6.48 25.35
C LEU A 118 7.41 7.18 24.52
N LEU A 119 6.15 6.78 24.68
CA LEU A 119 5.02 7.42 24.01
C LEU A 119 4.84 8.87 24.50
N LYS A 120 4.99 9.12 25.80
CA LYS A 120 4.92 10.47 26.39
C LYS A 120 6.04 11.38 25.89
N GLU A 121 7.28 10.89 25.85
CA GLU A 121 8.43 11.61 25.27
C GLU A 121 8.20 11.94 23.79
N ALA A 122 7.55 11.05 23.06
CA ALA A 122 7.13 11.28 21.68
C ALA A 122 5.91 12.21 21.54
N GLY A 123 5.37 12.78 22.63
CA GLY A 123 4.17 13.62 22.60
C GLY A 123 2.92 12.87 22.12
N ILE A 124 2.88 11.55 22.27
CA ILE A 124 1.77 10.69 21.89
C ILE A 124 0.89 10.45 23.11
N THR A 125 -0.42 10.67 22.97
CA THR A 125 -1.36 10.52 24.08
C THR A 125 -1.92 9.10 24.14
N VAL A 126 -1.87 8.48 25.31
CA VAL A 126 -2.38 7.12 25.54
C VAL A 126 -3.56 7.17 26.50
N ASN A 127 -4.62 6.43 26.18
CA ASN A 127 -5.69 6.09 27.11
C ASN A 127 -5.70 4.56 27.29
N ALA A 128 -5.02 4.09 28.33
CA ALA A 128 -4.87 2.67 28.63
C ALA A 128 -6.22 2.00 28.92
N GLN A 129 -7.09 2.64 29.72
CA GLN A 129 -8.42 2.13 30.05
C GLN A 129 -9.28 1.84 28.81
N ARG A 130 -9.18 2.70 27.79
CA ARG A 130 -9.91 2.54 26.52
C ARG A 130 -9.11 1.79 25.46
N LYS A 131 -7.89 1.33 25.79
CA LYS A 131 -6.95 0.68 24.88
C LYS A 131 -6.73 1.48 23.58
N VAL A 132 -6.50 2.78 23.70
CA VAL A 132 -6.43 3.70 22.56
C VAL A 132 -5.18 4.56 22.63
N ILE A 133 -4.52 4.72 21.48
CA ILE A 133 -3.41 5.66 21.27
C ILE A 133 -3.89 6.78 20.34
N ARG A 134 -3.58 8.03 20.67
CA ARG A 134 -3.84 9.20 19.83
C ARG A 134 -2.53 9.83 19.38
N THR A 135 -2.35 9.92 18.06
CA THR A 135 -1.19 10.55 17.42
C THR A 135 -1.64 11.45 16.27
N GLY A 136 -1.43 12.75 16.39
CA GLY A 136 -1.98 13.73 15.44
C GLY A 136 -3.50 13.59 15.29
N SER A 137 -3.98 13.42 14.06
CA SER A 137 -5.41 13.22 13.74
C SER A 137 -5.87 11.76 13.88
N TYR A 138 -4.99 10.83 14.25
CA TYR A 138 -5.28 9.40 14.24
C TYR A 138 -5.61 8.89 15.64
N ARG A 139 -6.55 7.95 15.69
CA ARG A 139 -6.95 7.23 16.89
C ARG A 139 -6.76 5.75 16.63
N VAL A 140 -5.62 5.20 17.05
CA VAL A 140 -5.27 3.79 16.88
C VAL A 140 -5.84 2.98 18.04
N SER A 141 -6.59 1.94 17.73
CA SER A 141 -7.13 1.02 18.72
C SER A 141 -6.17 -0.16 18.97
N ASN A 142 -6.12 -0.61 20.22
CA ASN A 142 -5.41 -1.82 20.62
C ASN A 142 -6.42 -2.96 20.90
N GLY A 143 -7.29 -3.22 19.93
CA GLY A 143 -8.19 -4.38 19.91
C GLY A 143 -7.64 -5.49 19.02
N LYS A 144 -8.08 -6.74 19.24
CA LYS A 144 -7.64 -7.92 18.46
C LYS A 144 -7.88 -7.78 16.96
N THR A 145 -8.94 -7.08 16.58
CA THR A 145 -9.36 -6.88 15.20
C THR A 145 -9.56 -5.41 14.90
N ASN A 146 -9.02 -4.95 13.78
CA ASN A 146 -9.25 -3.62 13.24
C ASN A 146 -10.38 -3.65 12.20
N GLN A 147 -11.09 -2.54 12.08
CA GLN A 147 -12.24 -2.42 11.17
C GLN A 147 -12.12 -1.17 10.32
N PHE A 148 -12.49 -1.29 9.06
CA PHE A 148 -12.47 -0.18 8.10
C PHE A 148 -13.77 0.63 8.15
N VAL A 149 -14.20 1.06 9.34
CA VAL A 149 -15.54 1.63 9.58
C VAL A 149 -15.84 2.89 8.75
N GLN A 150 -14.84 3.76 8.57
CA GLN A 150 -15.06 5.03 7.87
C GLN A 150 -15.10 4.85 6.35
N ALA A 151 -14.14 4.12 5.80
CA ALA A 151 -14.00 3.97 4.36
C ALA A 151 -14.89 2.88 3.79
N ARG A 152 -15.28 1.90 4.62
CA ARG A 152 -15.92 0.63 4.19
C ARG A 152 -15.14 -0.05 3.06
N SER A 153 -13.84 0.24 3.00
CA SER A 153 -12.97 -0.13 1.90
C SER A 153 -11.52 -0.23 2.37
N HIS A 154 -10.73 -0.93 1.58
CA HIS A 154 -9.28 -0.98 1.70
C HIS A 154 -8.64 -0.85 0.32
N ILE A 155 -7.55 -0.08 0.23
CA ILE A 155 -6.81 0.19 -1.02
C ILE A 155 -5.48 -0.53 -0.96
N PHE A 156 -5.14 -1.25 -2.03
CA PHE A 156 -3.94 -2.06 -2.15
C PHE A 156 -3.24 -1.81 -3.50
N THR A 157 -2.00 -2.30 -3.62
CA THR A 157 -1.20 -2.17 -4.84
C THR A 157 -1.11 -3.52 -5.54
N LEU A 158 -1.23 -3.52 -6.86
CA LEU A 158 -1.09 -4.69 -7.72
C LEU A 158 0.13 -4.53 -8.62
N VAL A 159 0.81 -5.64 -8.87
CA VAL A 159 1.99 -5.71 -9.72
C VAL A 159 1.82 -6.88 -10.68
N TYR A 160 2.04 -6.60 -11.97
CA TYR A 160 2.15 -7.62 -13.00
C TYR A 160 3.59 -8.15 -13.06
N PHE A 161 3.73 -9.46 -13.07
CA PHE A 161 5.00 -10.17 -13.23
C PHE A 161 4.94 -11.08 -14.45
N TRP A 162 6.05 -11.22 -15.16
CA TRP A 162 6.21 -12.27 -16.16
C TRP A 162 6.83 -13.51 -15.50
N ASP A 163 6.16 -14.66 -15.60
CA ASP A 163 6.72 -15.95 -15.20
C ASP A 163 7.25 -16.69 -16.43
N PRO A 164 8.58 -16.69 -16.68
CA PRO A 164 9.14 -17.35 -17.85
C PRO A 164 9.02 -18.88 -17.80
N LYS A 165 8.76 -19.49 -16.63
CA LYS A 165 8.58 -20.95 -16.52
C LYS A 165 7.16 -21.39 -16.89
N ALA A 166 6.19 -20.57 -16.52
CA ALA A 166 4.78 -20.82 -16.81
C ALA A 166 4.29 -20.13 -18.11
N GLU A 167 5.14 -19.29 -18.71
CA GLU A 167 4.85 -18.50 -19.91
C GLU A 167 3.59 -17.65 -19.78
N GLU A 168 3.37 -17.11 -18.58
CA GLU A 168 2.16 -16.35 -18.25
C GLU A 168 2.47 -15.14 -17.37
N VAL A 169 1.51 -14.22 -17.33
CA VAL A 169 1.57 -13.07 -16.44
C VAL A 169 0.89 -13.39 -15.11
N LYS A 170 1.62 -13.18 -14.02
CA LYS A 170 1.12 -13.28 -12.65
C LYS A 170 0.75 -11.90 -12.14
N GLN A 171 -0.50 -11.72 -11.73
CA GLN A 171 -0.95 -10.50 -11.05
C GLN A 171 -0.97 -10.75 -9.54
N LEU A 172 -0.17 -9.99 -8.80
CA LEU A 172 0.00 -10.17 -7.35
C LEU A 172 -0.20 -8.87 -6.59
N VAL A 173 -0.74 -8.99 -5.39
CA VAL A 173 -0.90 -7.90 -4.43
C VAL A 173 0.39 -7.75 -3.62
N ILE A 174 0.85 -6.50 -3.48
CA ILE A 174 1.81 -6.11 -2.46
C ILE A 174 1.12 -5.21 -1.45
N ASP A 175 0.86 -5.79 -0.27
CA ASP A 175 0.26 -5.06 0.82
C ASP A 175 0.79 -5.53 2.19
N PRO A 176 1.87 -4.89 2.66
CA PRO A 176 2.45 -5.21 3.95
C PRO A 176 1.55 -4.92 5.17
N THR A 177 0.37 -4.33 4.95
CA THR A 177 -0.64 -4.24 6.02
C THR A 177 -1.41 -5.53 6.24
N LEU A 178 -1.50 -6.36 5.22
CA LEU A 178 -2.20 -7.64 5.24
C LEU A 178 -1.20 -8.80 5.35
N ASP A 179 -0.13 -8.76 4.55
CA ASP A 179 0.96 -9.74 4.59
C ASP A 179 2.31 -9.07 4.32
N ARG A 180 3.25 -9.23 5.25
CA ARG A 180 4.59 -8.60 5.18
C ARG A 180 5.64 -9.49 4.54
N ASP A 181 5.37 -10.79 4.48
CA ASP A 181 6.37 -11.80 4.17
C ASP A 181 6.28 -12.22 2.70
N GLU A 182 5.10 -12.05 2.08
CA GLU A 182 4.90 -12.42 0.68
C GLU A 182 4.00 -11.47 -0.12
N PHE A 183 4.22 -11.50 -1.45
CA PHE A 183 3.18 -11.12 -2.40
C PHE A 183 2.10 -12.19 -2.43
N PHE A 184 0.83 -11.81 -2.60
CA PHE A 184 -0.27 -12.77 -2.59
C PHE A 184 -1.28 -12.52 -3.70
N HIS A 185 -2.04 -13.55 -4.07
CA HIS A 185 -3.07 -13.43 -5.10
C HIS A 185 -4.28 -12.62 -4.61
N LEU A 186 -4.89 -11.85 -5.53
CA LEU A 186 -6.12 -11.08 -5.30
C LEU A 186 -7.24 -11.89 -4.62
N SER A 187 -7.38 -13.17 -4.97
CA SER A 187 -8.38 -14.08 -4.40
C SER A 187 -8.26 -14.23 -2.87
N GLN A 188 -7.08 -13.98 -2.31
CA GLN A 188 -6.83 -14.08 -0.87
C GLN A 188 -7.30 -12.85 -0.08
N LEU A 189 -7.57 -11.71 -0.72
CA LEU A 189 -7.95 -10.47 -0.03
C LEU A 189 -9.16 -10.65 0.89
N ARG A 190 -10.18 -11.38 0.43
CA ARG A 190 -11.38 -11.69 1.22
C ARG A 190 -11.08 -12.47 2.48
N LYS A 191 -10.07 -13.35 2.44
CA LYS A 191 -9.60 -14.13 3.59
C LYS A 191 -8.86 -13.24 4.58
N TYR A 192 -7.89 -12.42 4.12
CA TYR A 192 -7.16 -11.50 4.98
C TYR A 192 -8.09 -10.46 5.65
N LEU A 193 -9.12 -10.00 4.92
CA LEU A 193 -10.08 -9.00 5.38
C LEU A 193 -11.38 -9.59 5.96
N GLN A 194 -11.41 -10.91 6.17
CA GLN A 194 -12.50 -11.66 6.79
C GLN A 194 -13.90 -11.32 6.22
N SER A 195 -13.99 -11.06 4.92
CA SER A 195 -15.22 -10.67 4.23
C SER A 195 -15.39 -11.45 2.93
N SER A 196 -16.22 -12.49 2.97
CA SER A 196 -16.41 -13.42 1.83
C SER A 196 -17.17 -12.82 0.65
N GLU A 197 -17.93 -11.74 0.89
CA GLU A 197 -18.83 -11.13 -0.09
C GLU A 197 -18.43 -9.70 -0.46
N SER A 198 -17.26 -9.24 -0.03
CA SER A 198 -16.74 -7.94 -0.45
C SER A 198 -16.46 -7.93 -1.95
N LEU A 199 -16.62 -6.76 -2.56
CA LEU A 199 -16.43 -6.55 -3.98
C LEU A 199 -15.01 -6.06 -4.23
N ILE A 200 -14.33 -6.61 -5.23
CA ILE A 200 -12.95 -6.28 -5.58
C ILE A 200 -12.94 -5.48 -6.87
N PHE A 201 -12.25 -4.36 -6.86
CA PHE A 201 -12.09 -3.45 -7.96
C PHE A 201 -10.61 -3.26 -8.25
N THR A 202 -10.28 -3.08 -9.52
CA THR A 202 -8.93 -2.79 -9.99
C THR A 202 -8.96 -1.57 -10.91
N ALA A 203 -7.82 -0.89 -11.02
CA ALA A 203 -7.65 0.26 -11.89
C ALA A 203 -6.18 0.41 -12.29
N PRO A 204 -5.88 0.74 -13.56
CA PRO A 204 -4.58 1.29 -13.92
C PRO A 204 -4.30 2.57 -13.12
N LEU A 205 -3.03 2.96 -13.01
CA LEU A 205 -2.69 4.21 -12.30
C LEU A 205 -3.40 5.41 -12.94
N LEU A 206 -4.07 6.22 -12.10
CA LEU A 206 -4.98 7.32 -12.50
C LEU A 206 -6.26 6.88 -13.22
N GLY A 207 -6.55 5.59 -13.28
CA GLY A 207 -7.79 5.03 -13.83
C GLY A 207 -8.98 5.13 -12.88
N GLU A 208 -10.15 4.79 -13.40
CA GLU A 208 -11.37 4.56 -12.62
C GLU A 208 -11.39 3.11 -12.13
N PHE A 209 -11.75 2.91 -10.86
CA PHE A 209 -11.98 1.59 -10.30
C PHE A 209 -13.14 0.88 -11.02
N ARG A 210 -12.83 -0.28 -11.61
CA ARG A 210 -13.80 -1.17 -12.24
C ARG A 210 -13.90 -2.46 -11.44
N LEU A 211 -15.11 -2.99 -11.33
CA LEU A 211 -15.34 -4.25 -10.65
C LEU A 211 -14.66 -5.35 -11.46
N ASP A 212 -13.89 -6.19 -10.78
CA ASP A 212 -13.11 -7.24 -11.44
C ASP A 212 -13.96 -8.51 -11.55
N GLU A 213 -14.34 -8.86 -12.80
CA GLU A 213 -15.22 -9.99 -13.09
C GLU A 213 -14.63 -11.31 -12.61
N ALA A 214 -13.31 -11.48 -12.72
CA ALA A 214 -12.60 -12.71 -12.38
C ALA A 214 -12.72 -13.05 -10.88
N PHE A 215 -13.07 -12.07 -10.04
CA PHE A 215 -13.21 -12.25 -8.60
C PHE A 215 -14.65 -12.13 -8.10
N LEU A 216 -15.65 -12.12 -8.97
CA LEU A 216 -17.05 -12.19 -8.52
C LEU A 216 -17.31 -13.54 -7.84
N THR A 217 -17.98 -13.52 -6.68
CA THR A 217 -18.55 -14.75 -6.11
C THR A 217 -19.69 -15.25 -7.00
N GLU A 218 -20.05 -16.53 -6.89
CA GLU A 218 -21.18 -17.08 -7.64
C GLU A 218 -22.48 -16.29 -7.38
N ALA A 219 -22.69 -15.84 -6.15
CA ALA A 219 -23.85 -15.01 -5.78
C ALA A 219 -23.81 -13.62 -6.42
N GLN A 220 -22.63 -13.00 -6.49
CA GLN A 220 -22.43 -11.71 -7.15
C GLN A 220 -22.60 -11.84 -8.66
N TYR A 221 -22.09 -12.91 -9.27
CA TYR A 221 -22.22 -13.16 -10.71
C TYR A 221 -23.68 -13.41 -11.11
N LYS A 222 -24.44 -14.20 -10.33
CA LYS A 222 -25.90 -14.36 -10.52
C LYS A 222 -26.63 -13.02 -10.39
N SER A 223 -26.22 -12.18 -9.44
CA SER A 223 -26.80 -10.85 -9.26
C SER A 223 -26.49 -9.93 -10.44
N PHE A 224 -25.27 -9.98 -10.96
CA PHE A 224 -24.85 -9.27 -12.17
C PHE A 224 -25.76 -9.62 -13.35
N ARG A 225 -25.79 -10.89 -13.76
CA ARG A 225 -26.62 -11.35 -14.89
C ARG A 225 -28.09 -10.97 -14.74
N ARG A 226 -28.64 -11.08 -13.52
CA ARG A 226 -30.03 -10.71 -13.24
C ARG A 226 -30.30 -9.20 -13.36
N LEU A 227 -29.36 -8.36 -12.91
CA LEU A 227 -29.55 -6.91 -12.84
C LEU A 227 -29.24 -6.19 -14.15
N THR A 228 -28.36 -6.77 -14.96
CA THR A 228 -27.85 -6.13 -16.19
C THR A 228 -28.31 -6.84 -17.46
N GLY A 229 -28.57 -8.15 -17.42
CA GLY A 229 -28.87 -8.97 -18.60
C GLY A 229 -27.64 -9.31 -19.46
N HIS A 230 -26.44 -8.86 -19.07
CA HIS A 230 -25.18 -9.09 -19.79
C HIS A 230 -24.45 -10.34 -19.30
N GLU A 231 -23.59 -10.90 -20.15
CA GLU A 231 -22.75 -12.07 -19.78
C GLU A 231 -21.43 -11.65 -19.15
N HIS A 232 -20.85 -10.54 -19.61
CA HIS A 232 -19.58 -10.00 -19.14
C HIS A 232 -19.67 -8.54 -18.67
N LEU A 233 -18.91 -8.18 -17.63
CA LEU A 233 -18.84 -6.81 -17.12
C LEU A 233 -18.26 -5.83 -18.15
N SER A 234 -17.41 -6.30 -19.06
CA SER A 234 -16.83 -5.50 -20.15
C SER A 234 -17.86 -4.96 -21.14
N GLU A 235 -19.07 -5.53 -21.17
CA GLU A 235 -20.16 -5.05 -22.02
C GLU A 235 -20.86 -3.82 -21.45
N LEU A 236 -20.68 -3.53 -20.15
CA LEU A 236 -21.32 -2.40 -19.51
C LEU A 236 -20.64 -1.10 -19.93
N SER A 237 -21.45 -0.09 -20.28
CA SER A 237 -20.95 1.28 -20.36
C SER A 237 -20.45 1.76 -18.99
N PRO A 238 -19.60 2.79 -18.92
CA PRO A 238 -19.18 3.37 -17.65
C PRO A 238 -20.35 3.74 -16.73
N GLU A 239 -21.46 4.27 -17.27
CA GLU A 239 -22.64 4.64 -16.48
C GLU A 239 -23.43 3.41 -16.02
N ASP A 240 -23.59 2.41 -16.89
CA ASP A 240 -24.28 1.17 -16.52
C ASP A 240 -23.52 0.42 -15.43
N HIS A 241 -22.20 0.40 -15.51
CA HIS A 241 -21.34 -0.15 -14.45
C HIS A 241 -21.55 0.60 -13.13
N ARG A 242 -21.61 1.95 -13.14
CA ARG A 242 -21.88 2.73 -11.92
C ARG A 242 -23.24 2.40 -11.33
N SER A 243 -24.27 2.39 -12.17
CA SER A 243 -25.65 2.05 -11.81
C SER A 243 -25.73 0.64 -11.22
N PHE A 244 -25.05 -0.32 -11.84
CA PHE A 244 -24.95 -1.69 -11.35
C PHE A 244 -24.29 -1.77 -9.97
N VAL A 245 -23.14 -1.11 -9.75
CA VAL A 245 -22.45 -1.11 -8.45
C VAL A 245 -23.34 -0.50 -7.36
N ARG A 246 -24.04 0.60 -7.64
CA ARG A 246 -25.01 1.19 -6.70
C ARG A 246 -26.13 0.21 -6.34
N ARG A 247 -26.73 -0.45 -7.34
CA ARG A 247 -27.78 -1.46 -7.13
C ARG A 247 -27.28 -2.68 -6.34
N LEU A 248 -26.07 -3.13 -6.64
CA LEU A 248 -25.46 -4.29 -5.98
C LEU A 248 -25.15 -4.02 -4.51
N THR A 249 -24.71 -2.80 -4.20
CA THR A 249 -24.30 -2.39 -2.85
C THR A 249 -25.40 -1.71 -2.03
N GLY A 250 -26.49 -1.30 -2.66
CA GLY A 250 -27.52 -0.47 -2.04
C GLY A 250 -27.06 0.98 -1.79
N ALA A 251 -25.93 1.40 -2.36
CA ALA A 251 -25.39 2.73 -2.15
C ALA A 251 -26.33 3.82 -2.66
N ALA A 252 -26.45 4.90 -1.89
CA ALA A 252 -27.10 6.13 -2.34
C ALA A 252 -26.26 6.82 -3.43
N GLU A 253 -26.94 7.56 -4.31
CA GLU A 253 -26.31 8.49 -5.26
C GLU A 253 -25.44 9.50 -4.49
N ASP A 254 -24.26 9.81 -5.04
CA ASP A 254 -23.24 10.64 -4.42
C ASP A 254 -22.73 10.15 -3.04
N GLY A 255 -23.07 8.91 -2.65
CA GLY A 255 -22.57 8.27 -1.44
C GLY A 255 -21.18 7.65 -1.61
N ILE A 256 -20.59 7.19 -0.51
CA ILE A 256 -19.25 6.57 -0.53
C ILE A 256 -19.18 5.27 -1.38
N GLY A 257 -20.32 4.67 -1.68
CA GLY A 257 -20.44 3.49 -2.54
C GLY A 257 -20.77 3.82 -4.00
N ASP A 258 -20.94 5.08 -4.35
CA ASP A 258 -21.15 5.52 -5.73
C ASP A 258 -19.79 5.73 -6.42
N PRO A 259 -19.45 4.96 -7.47
CA PRO A 259 -18.19 5.13 -8.17
C PRO A 259 -17.99 6.50 -8.81
N GLN A 260 -19.07 7.26 -9.04
CA GLN A 260 -18.97 8.65 -9.49
C GLN A 260 -18.24 9.55 -8.49
N THR A 261 -18.27 9.24 -7.19
CA THR A 261 -17.60 10.04 -6.16
C THR A 261 -16.16 9.61 -5.90
N TRP A 262 -15.76 8.45 -6.43
CA TRP A 262 -14.43 7.92 -6.19
C TRP A 262 -13.39 8.70 -6.99
N THR A 263 -12.18 8.72 -6.45
CA THR A 263 -10.99 9.21 -7.14
C THR A 263 -10.10 8.02 -7.44
N TYR A 264 -9.12 8.17 -8.33
CA TYR A 264 -8.12 7.13 -8.59
C TYR A 264 -7.37 6.66 -7.32
N ALA A 265 -7.38 7.48 -6.25
CA ALA A 265 -6.66 7.19 -5.03
C ALA A 265 -7.51 6.45 -3.98
N ASN A 266 -8.82 6.75 -3.88
CA ASN A 266 -9.71 6.18 -2.86
C ASN A 266 -11.21 6.52 -3.12
N ASN A 267 -12.10 5.81 -2.41
CA ASN A 267 -13.56 6.09 -2.36
C ASN A 267 -13.99 7.14 -1.33
N LEU A 268 -13.12 7.56 -0.40
CA LEU A 268 -13.42 8.66 0.51
C LEU A 268 -12.92 9.99 -0.06
N PRO A 269 -13.81 10.96 -0.35
CA PRO A 269 -13.39 12.28 -0.80
C PRO A 269 -12.59 12.97 0.32
N PRO A 270 -11.44 13.60 0.00
CA PRO A 270 -10.69 14.37 0.98
C PRO A 270 -11.53 15.58 1.42
N ARG A 271 -11.40 15.96 2.70
CA ARG A 271 -12.09 17.15 3.25
C ARG A 271 -11.72 18.45 2.53
N ASN A 272 -10.53 18.49 1.93
CA ASN A 272 -10.09 19.63 1.14
C ASN A 272 -10.73 19.54 -0.26
N LYS A 273 -11.62 20.48 -0.58
CA LYS A 273 -12.34 20.53 -1.86
C LYS A 273 -11.42 20.72 -3.06
N GLU A 274 -10.41 21.59 -2.96
CA GLU A 274 -9.45 21.81 -4.05
C GLU A 274 -8.67 20.54 -4.36
N LEU A 275 -8.21 19.83 -3.32
CA LEU A 275 -7.56 18.53 -3.49
C LEU A 275 -8.52 17.51 -4.10
N TYR A 276 -9.77 17.46 -3.65
CA TYR A 276 -10.76 16.55 -4.24
C TYR A 276 -10.97 16.83 -5.72
N SER A 277 -11.18 18.10 -6.09
CA SER A 277 -11.32 18.52 -7.49
C SER A 277 -10.10 18.17 -8.31
N PHE A 278 -8.89 18.41 -7.79
CA PHE A 278 -7.64 18.02 -8.44
C PHE A 278 -7.58 16.50 -8.70
N LEU A 279 -7.79 15.68 -7.67
CA LEU A 279 -7.77 14.22 -7.81
C LEU A 279 -8.85 13.74 -8.78
N LYS A 280 -10.03 14.36 -8.75
CA LYS A 280 -11.15 13.99 -9.61
C LYS A 280 -10.89 14.31 -11.07
N ILE A 281 -10.26 15.46 -11.38
CA ILE A 281 -9.84 15.83 -12.74
C ILE A 281 -8.86 14.80 -13.33
N GLN A 282 -7.96 14.25 -12.50
CA GLN A 282 -6.99 13.24 -12.95
C GLN A 282 -7.60 11.83 -13.06
N THR A 283 -8.75 11.58 -12.43
CA THR A 283 -9.36 10.25 -12.40
C THR A 283 -9.91 9.89 -13.78
N GLY A 284 -9.51 8.74 -14.29
CA GLY A 284 -9.83 8.25 -15.63
C GLY A 284 -8.75 8.51 -16.67
N ALA A 285 -7.76 9.37 -16.38
CA ALA A 285 -6.66 9.66 -17.30
C ALA A 285 -5.84 8.41 -17.67
N GLY A 286 -5.79 7.43 -16.76
CA GLY A 286 -5.12 6.15 -16.96
C GLY A 286 -5.99 5.04 -17.56
N ASN A 287 -7.29 5.26 -17.80
CA ASN A 287 -8.20 4.22 -18.33
C ASN A 287 -7.67 3.51 -19.59
N PRO A 288 -7.06 4.21 -20.58
CA PRO A 288 -6.53 3.55 -21.77
C PRO A 288 -5.44 2.50 -21.50
N PHE A 289 -4.71 2.61 -20.38
CA PHE A 289 -3.62 1.68 -20.06
C PHE A 289 -4.11 0.24 -19.90
N SER A 290 -5.31 0.02 -19.36
CA SER A 290 -5.84 -1.32 -19.13
C SER A 290 -5.95 -2.13 -20.45
N ALA A 291 -6.52 -1.53 -21.50
CA ALA A 291 -6.64 -2.18 -22.81
C ALA A 291 -5.26 -2.45 -23.43
N TRP A 292 -4.34 -1.48 -23.41
CA TRP A 292 -3.01 -1.66 -23.99
C TRP A 292 -2.17 -2.68 -23.23
N VAL A 293 -2.27 -2.74 -21.90
CA VAL A 293 -1.60 -3.76 -21.09
C VAL A 293 -2.16 -5.14 -21.42
N HIS A 294 -3.48 -5.29 -21.54
CA HIS A 294 -4.07 -6.55 -21.95
C HIS A 294 -3.57 -7.02 -23.33
N GLU A 295 -3.52 -6.11 -24.31
CA GLU A 295 -2.96 -6.40 -25.64
C GLU A 295 -1.47 -6.78 -25.58
N ILE A 296 -0.67 -6.16 -24.71
CA ILE A 296 0.74 -6.53 -24.50
C ILE A 296 0.85 -7.95 -23.92
N ILE A 297 0.02 -8.29 -22.93
CA ILE A 297 0.00 -9.61 -22.31
C ILE A 297 -0.37 -10.67 -23.36
N GLU A 298 -1.45 -10.43 -24.12
CA GLU A 298 -1.91 -11.34 -25.18
C GLU A 298 -0.84 -11.52 -26.26
N ALA A 299 -0.23 -10.43 -26.73
CA ALA A 299 0.85 -10.49 -27.72
C ALA A 299 2.08 -11.23 -27.19
N ARG A 300 2.42 -11.05 -25.90
CA ARG A 300 3.54 -11.75 -25.27
C ARG A 300 3.30 -13.26 -25.18
N VAL A 301 2.11 -13.68 -24.74
CA VAL A 301 1.71 -15.10 -24.65
C VAL A 301 1.66 -15.75 -26.03
N ASN A 302 1.20 -15.03 -27.05
CA ASN A 302 1.10 -15.52 -28.43
C ASN A 302 2.39 -15.34 -29.25
N LEU A 303 3.50 -14.94 -28.64
CA LEU A 303 4.81 -14.73 -29.28
C LEU A 303 4.81 -13.71 -30.44
N GLN A 304 3.95 -12.68 -30.36
CA GLN A 304 3.80 -11.60 -31.35
C GLN A 304 4.60 -10.35 -30.92
N GLU A 305 5.91 -10.47 -30.81
CA GLU A 305 6.78 -9.42 -30.24
C GLU A 305 6.72 -8.10 -31.02
N GLU A 306 6.48 -8.15 -32.32
CA GLU A 306 6.33 -6.98 -33.19
C GLU A 306 5.15 -6.07 -32.80
N ARG A 307 4.14 -6.62 -32.10
CA ARG A 307 2.99 -5.85 -31.60
C ARG A 307 3.26 -5.15 -30.28
N ILE A 308 4.23 -5.64 -29.49
CA ILE A 308 4.46 -5.16 -28.12
C ILE A 308 5.13 -3.78 -28.11
N LEU A 309 6.20 -3.59 -28.90
CA LEU A 309 6.97 -2.34 -28.89
C LEU A 309 6.14 -1.09 -29.23
N PRO A 310 5.25 -1.10 -30.25
CA PRO A 310 4.35 0.02 -30.52
C PRO A 310 3.39 0.34 -29.37
N LEU A 311 2.87 -0.69 -28.68
CA LEU A 311 1.98 -0.51 -27.52
C LEU A 311 2.72 0.13 -26.35
N ILE A 312 3.94 -0.32 -26.06
CA ILE A 312 4.80 0.30 -25.02
C ILE A 312 5.11 1.75 -25.38
N ALA A 313 5.41 2.06 -26.64
CA ALA A 313 5.65 3.44 -27.09
C ALA A 313 4.41 4.32 -26.87
N ARG A 314 3.21 3.81 -27.18
CA ARG A 314 1.93 4.50 -26.95
C ARG A 314 1.66 4.74 -25.47
N ILE A 315 1.93 3.75 -24.62
CA ILE A 315 1.85 3.90 -23.16
C ILE A 315 2.79 4.99 -22.69
N ARG A 316 4.07 4.95 -23.07
CA ARG A 316 5.07 5.95 -22.66
C ARG A 316 4.71 7.37 -23.10
N GLN A 317 4.19 7.54 -24.32
CA GLN A 317 3.67 8.82 -24.78
C GLN A 317 2.54 9.30 -23.85
N LYS A 318 1.59 8.42 -23.54
CA LYS A 318 0.46 8.79 -22.67
C LYS A 318 0.90 9.12 -21.24
N GLU A 319 1.88 8.38 -20.69
CA GLU A 319 2.48 8.68 -19.39
C GLU A 319 3.10 10.09 -19.36
N GLN A 320 3.71 10.53 -20.46
CA GLN A 320 4.26 11.88 -20.60
C GLN A 320 3.15 12.93 -20.71
N GLU A 321 2.13 12.69 -21.54
CA GLU A 321 0.98 13.59 -21.71
C GLU A 321 0.27 13.90 -20.39
N ILE A 322 0.07 12.88 -19.55
CA ILE A 322 -0.58 13.04 -18.24
C ILE A 322 0.41 13.37 -17.12
N ASN A 323 1.70 13.49 -17.44
CA ASN A 323 2.79 13.76 -16.50
C ASN A 323 2.77 12.82 -15.28
N LEU A 324 2.58 11.52 -15.54
CA LEU A 324 2.28 10.49 -14.54
C LEU A 324 3.32 10.43 -13.42
N ARG A 325 4.61 10.48 -13.78
CA ARG A 325 5.72 10.41 -12.82
C ARG A 325 5.70 11.58 -11.84
N GLN A 326 5.38 12.79 -12.29
CA GLN A 326 5.29 13.95 -11.42
C GLN A 326 4.10 13.82 -10.46
N LEU A 327 2.94 13.40 -10.97
CA LEU A 327 1.74 13.19 -10.15
C LEU A 327 1.99 12.15 -9.05
N ILE A 328 2.59 11.01 -9.38
CA ILE A 328 2.92 9.97 -8.40
C ILE A 328 3.89 10.49 -7.32
N ARG A 329 4.89 11.29 -7.71
CA ARG A 329 5.83 11.91 -6.76
C ARG A 329 5.10 12.90 -5.83
N MET A 330 4.22 13.73 -6.37
CA MET A 330 3.42 14.67 -5.58
C MET A 330 2.51 13.96 -4.58
N ASP A 331 1.81 12.91 -5.04
CA ASP A 331 0.93 12.09 -4.19
C ASP A 331 1.67 11.40 -3.06
N ALA A 332 2.81 10.79 -3.37
CA ALA A 332 3.64 10.14 -2.37
C ALA A 332 4.19 11.13 -1.34
N ARG A 333 4.62 12.33 -1.77
CA ARG A 333 5.06 13.39 -0.84
C ARG A 333 3.93 13.83 0.08
N TRP A 334 2.73 14.03 -0.47
CA TRP A 334 1.55 14.34 0.35
C TRP A 334 1.19 13.19 1.31
N ALA A 335 1.26 11.95 0.83
CA ALA A 335 1.01 10.76 1.63
C ALA A 335 1.99 10.67 2.82
N GLU A 336 3.28 10.89 2.58
CA GLU A 336 4.32 10.87 3.61
C GLU A 336 4.05 11.91 4.69
N GLU A 337 3.76 13.16 4.32
CA GLU A 337 3.47 14.22 5.29
C GLU A 337 2.21 13.93 6.12
N LYS A 338 1.17 13.36 5.50
CA LYS A 338 -0.05 12.98 6.23
C LYS A 338 0.13 11.77 7.13
N LEU A 339 1.03 10.85 6.80
CA LEU A 339 1.30 9.64 7.57
C LEU A 339 2.35 9.86 8.68
N LYS A 340 3.05 11.00 8.69
CA LYS A 340 4.09 11.34 9.66
C LYS A 340 3.71 11.07 11.14
N PRO A 341 2.50 11.39 11.64
CA PRO A 341 2.13 11.05 13.03
C PRO A 341 2.03 9.54 13.29
N LEU A 342 1.54 8.77 12.31
CA LEU A 342 1.48 7.30 12.41
C LEU A 342 2.88 6.69 12.34
N LYS A 343 3.73 7.22 11.44
CA LYS A 343 5.15 6.85 11.36
C LYS A 343 5.81 7.02 12.72
N ARG A 344 5.74 8.21 13.33
CA ARG A 344 6.31 8.47 14.67
C ARG A 344 5.83 7.46 15.72
N LEU A 345 4.54 7.14 15.72
CA LEU A 345 3.99 6.12 16.62
C LEU A 345 4.65 4.77 16.36
N VAL A 346 4.65 4.28 15.12
CA VAL A 346 5.26 3.00 14.76
C VAL A 346 6.74 2.94 15.17
N ASN A 347 7.47 4.05 15.09
CA ASN A 347 8.89 4.10 15.51
C ASN A 347 9.02 3.82 17.00
N VAL A 348 8.18 4.46 17.82
CA VAL A 348 8.15 4.24 19.27
C VAL A 348 7.78 2.80 19.58
N LEU A 349 6.74 2.28 18.92
CA LEU A 349 6.27 0.91 19.14
C LEU A 349 7.34 -0.12 18.75
N SER A 350 7.93 0.03 17.56
CA SER A 350 8.95 -0.90 17.04
C SER A 350 10.21 -0.84 17.90
N THR A 351 10.62 0.34 18.35
CA THR A 351 11.74 0.48 19.31
C THR A 351 11.41 -0.25 20.61
N SER A 352 10.22 -0.05 21.16
CA SER A 352 9.82 -0.69 22.41
C SER A 352 9.80 -2.22 22.29
N ILE A 353 9.27 -2.76 21.18
CA ILE A 353 9.22 -4.19 20.92
C ILE A 353 10.65 -4.76 20.80
N SER A 354 11.50 -4.15 19.97
CA SER A 354 12.89 -4.59 19.79
C SER A 354 13.70 -4.51 21.09
N THR A 355 13.48 -3.49 21.94
CA THR A 355 14.16 -3.38 23.24
C THR A 355 13.74 -4.49 24.20
N ARG A 356 12.44 -4.82 24.27
CA ARG A 356 11.96 -5.92 25.13
C ARG A 356 12.51 -7.27 24.67
N GLU A 357 12.42 -7.55 23.39
CA GLU A 357 12.96 -8.78 22.79
C GLU A 357 14.46 -8.93 23.07
N LEU A 358 15.22 -7.84 22.92
CA LEU A 358 16.64 -7.82 23.23
C LEU A 358 16.92 -8.10 24.72
N ALA A 359 16.14 -7.47 25.61
CA ALA A 359 16.28 -7.66 27.05
C ALA A 359 15.98 -9.09 27.49
N ASP A 360 14.92 -9.71 26.94
CA ASP A 360 14.53 -11.08 27.26
C ASP A 360 15.58 -12.09 26.77
N ARG A 361 16.16 -11.87 25.59
CA ARG A 361 17.26 -12.71 25.06
C ARG A 361 18.54 -12.58 25.87
N LEU A 362 18.90 -11.36 26.28
CA LEU A 362 20.03 -11.13 27.16
C LEU A 362 19.85 -11.82 28.52
N ARG A 363 18.62 -11.86 29.06
CA ARG A 363 18.30 -12.62 30.28
C ARG A 363 18.41 -14.13 30.10
N ASN A 364 18.27 -14.62 28.87
CA ASN A 364 18.40 -16.04 28.52
C ASN A 364 19.82 -16.43 28.07
N ASP A 365 20.83 -15.59 28.33
CA ASP A 365 22.24 -15.79 27.94
C ASP A 365 22.47 -16.01 26.43
N GLU A 366 21.56 -15.52 25.57
CA GLU A 366 21.75 -15.58 24.13
C GLU A 366 22.81 -14.57 23.64
N ARG A 367 23.63 -14.99 22.67
CA ARG A 367 24.69 -14.17 22.10
C ARG A 367 24.14 -13.23 21.02
N LEU A 368 24.10 -11.94 21.33
CA LEU A 368 23.54 -10.90 20.44
C LEU A 368 24.16 -10.84 19.04
N TYR A 369 25.43 -11.18 18.87
CA TYR A 369 26.08 -11.13 17.55
C TYR A 369 25.48 -12.14 16.57
N GLU A 370 24.91 -13.25 17.04
CA GLU A 370 24.30 -14.28 16.20
C GLU A 370 23.02 -13.78 15.53
N HIS A 371 22.34 -12.82 16.16
CA HIS A 371 21.12 -12.20 15.64
C HIS A 371 21.39 -11.11 14.59
N ILE A 372 22.57 -10.46 14.65
CA ILE A 372 22.97 -9.45 13.65
C ILE A 372 23.42 -10.12 12.34
N GLN A 373 23.77 -11.41 12.38
CA GLN A 373 24.29 -12.17 11.23
C GLN A 373 23.23 -12.81 10.34
N HIS A 374 21.95 -12.79 10.74
CA HIS A 374 20.87 -13.47 10.00
C HIS A 374 19.62 -12.60 9.83
N LYS A 375 18.96 -12.70 8.66
CA LYS A 375 17.77 -11.90 8.28
C LYS A 375 16.64 -11.95 9.34
N ARG A 376 16.40 -13.12 9.94
CA ARG A 376 15.42 -13.28 11.04
C ARG A 376 15.79 -12.49 12.29
N GLY A 377 17.07 -12.45 12.68
CA GLY A 377 17.53 -11.67 13.84
C GLY A 377 17.53 -10.16 13.59
N LEU A 378 17.82 -9.73 12.35
CA LEU A 378 17.68 -8.33 11.95
C LEU A 378 16.23 -7.83 12.00
N ASN A 379 15.25 -8.68 11.67
CA ASN A 379 13.83 -8.35 11.81
C ASN A 379 13.41 -8.13 13.27
N LEU A 380 14.02 -8.86 14.23
CA LEU A 380 13.78 -8.65 15.66
C LEU A 380 14.31 -7.30 16.15
N LEU A 381 15.43 -6.84 15.56
CA LEU A 381 16.05 -5.56 15.86
C LEU A 381 15.59 -4.41 14.94
N TYR A 382 14.53 -4.64 14.15
CA TYR A 382 14.07 -3.70 13.13
C TYR A 382 13.80 -2.30 13.68
N GLY A 383 13.32 -2.17 14.93
CA GLY A 383 13.10 -0.88 15.58
C GLY A 383 14.34 0.01 15.68
N PHE A 384 15.53 -0.59 15.85
CA PHE A 384 16.80 0.15 15.93
C PHE A 384 17.31 0.55 14.55
N SER A 385 17.35 -0.40 13.60
CA SER A 385 17.74 -0.15 12.20
C SER A 385 16.88 0.94 11.57
N PHE A 386 15.58 0.92 11.89
CA PHE A 386 14.63 1.92 11.47
C PHE A 386 15.00 3.34 11.94
N ARG A 387 15.31 3.51 13.23
CA ARG A 387 15.58 4.83 13.80
C ARG A 387 16.86 5.43 13.17
N LEU A 388 17.87 4.59 12.94
CA LEU A 388 19.09 4.98 12.24
C LEU A 388 18.83 5.34 10.77
N ARG A 389 17.96 4.59 10.10
CA ARG A 389 17.54 4.86 8.73
C ARG A 389 16.80 6.18 8.61
N GLU A 390 15.83 6.46 9.46
CA GLU A 390 15.06 7.71 9.42
C GLU A 390 15.97 8.93 9.60
N ARG A 391 16.99 8.79 10.46
CA ARG A 391 18.07 9.76 10.63
C ARG A 391 18.84 9.99 9.32
N ILE A 392 19.30 8.92 8.67
CA ILE A 392 20.00 8.98 7.38
C ILE A 392 19.12 9.58 6.28
N GLU A 393 17.85 9.18 6.19
CA GLU A 393 16.90 9.69 5.18
C GLU A 393 16.55 11.16 5.43
N THR A 394 16.43 11.57 6.69
CA THR A 394 16.22 12.98 7.06
C THR A 394 17.41 13.83 6.65
N LEU A 395 18.63 13.35 6.92
CA LEU A 395 19.87 13.99 6.45
C LEU A 395 19.92 14.06 4.92
N ALA A 396 19.63 12.95 4.24
CA ALA A 396 19.64 12.87 2.78
C ALA A 396 18.58 13.76 2.12
N ARG A 397 17.42 13.96 2.76
CA ARG A 397 16.37 14.86 2.28
C ARG A 397 16.75 16.32 2.48
N ILE A 398 17.31 16.66 3.63
CA ILE A 398 17.74 18.04 3.91
C ILE A 398 18.93 18.41 3.01
N SER A 399 19.73 17.43 2.60
CA SER A 399 20.85 17.63 1.67
C SER A 399 20.45 17.66 0.19
N ARG A 400 19.15 17.65 -0.16
CA ARG A 400 18.67 17.65 -1.56
C ARG A 400 17.81 18.88 -1.89
N ASN A 401 17.92 19.38 -3.12
CA ASN A 401 17.06 20.45 -3.65
C ASN A 401 15.66 19.93 -4.05
N GLU A 402 14.78 20.82 -4.54
CA GLU A 402 13.42 20.46 -4.97
C GLU A 402 13.40 19.47 -6.16
N GLN A 403 14.49 19.43 -6.92
CA GLN A 403 14.72 18.54 -8.06
C GLN A 403 15.32 17.18 -7.61
N GLY A 404 15.71 17.04 -6.34
CA GLY A 404 16.23 15.80 -5.76
C GLY A 404 17.75 15.61 -5.89
N GLU A 405 18.47 16.62 -6.35
CA GLU A 405 19.94 16.63 -6.49
C GLU A 405 20.60 17.01 -5.16
N ILE A 406 21.79 16.44 -4.89
CA ILE A 406 22.55 16.77 -3.67
C ILE A 406 23.02 18.22 -3.79
N ASP A 407 22.56 19.07 -2.88
CA ASP A 407 22.94 20.48 -2.82
C ASP A 407 24.08 20.67 -1.81
N ALA A 408 25.27 21.00 -2.28
CA ALA A 408 26.44 21.24 -1.43
C ALA A 408 26.26 22.48 -0.52
N ALA A 409 25.37 23.41 -0.88
CA ALA A 409 25.00 24.55 -0.03
C ALA A 409 24.05 24.14 1.13
N ALA A 410 23.58 22.89 1.16
CA ALA A 410 22.67 22.38 2.17
C ALA A 410 23.33 22.05 3.52
N LEU A 411 24.61 22.36 3.74
CA LEU A 411 25.23 22.46 5.08
C LEU A 411 24.67 23.64 5.90
N ASN A 412 23.38 23.90 5.77
CA ASN A 412 22.66 24.96 6.44
C ASN A 412 22.31 24.53 7.89
N PRO A 413 21.80 25.43 8.74
CA PRO A 413 21.47 25.11 10.13
C PRO A 413 20.51 23.92 10.30
N ARG A 414 19.65 23.63 9.32
CA ARG A 414 18.75 22.46 9.36
C ARG A 414 19.52 21.14 9.20
N TYR A 415 20.56 21.10 8.37
CA TYR A 415 21.42 19.93 8.25
C TYR A 415 22.26 19.71 9.51
N ILE A 416 22.81 20.78 10.09
CA ILE A 416 23.55 20.71 11.37
C ILE A 416 22.63 20.21 12.49
N GLN A 417 21.41 20.74 12.58
CA GLN A 417 20.42 20.30 13.57
C GLN A 417 20.02 18.84 13.37
N ALA A 418 19.73 18.43 12.13
CA ALA A 418 19.44 17.03 11.82
C ALA A 418 20.64 16.13 12.14
N THR A 419 21.88 16.58 11.91
CA THR A 419 23.10 15.84 12.25
C THR A 419 23.25 15.68 13.76
N ILE A 420 22.99 16.73 14.54
CA ILE A 420 22.99 16.68 16.02
C ILE A 420 21.89 15.74 16.52
N GLU A 421 20.69 15.78 15.92
CA GLU A 421 19.58 14.84 16.21
C GLU A 421 19.89 13.39 15.81
N CYS A 422 20.85 13.18 14.89
CA CYS A 422 21.35 11.85 14.55
C CYS A 422 22.40 11.32 15.55
N ILE A 423 23.12 12.21 16.24
CA ILE A 423 24.16 11.89 17.23
C ILE A 423 23.57 11.67 18.63
N LYS A 424 22.57 12.46 19.03
CA LYS A 424 21.80 12.27 20.27
C LYS A 424 20.81 11.11 20.15
#